data_AF-A0A369WCB4-F1
#
_entry.id   AF-A0A369WCB4-F1
#
_cell.length_a   1.000
_cell.length_b   1.000
_cell.length_c   1.000
_cell.angle_alpha   90.00
_cell.angle_beta   90.00
_cell.angle_gamma   90.00
#
_symmetry.space_group_name_H-M   'P 1'
#
loop_
_entity.id
_entity.type
_entity.pdbx_description
1 polymer ?
#
loop_
_entity_poly.entity_id
_entity_poly.type
_entity_poly.pdbx_seq_one_letter_code
_entity_poly.pdbx_strand_id
1 'polypeptide(L)'
;MSDSQIKELKAQAKTIKSELGIKHQQALDEAARRSGFNDYHHARKELLKKPHVVIFGLHLKYVLDCSSDFLAENGLSEHPTYWDQCRQAYEDYFYSDSQDEDDPLSPDEWIEHNDWVALTFERSEIKSIKDAIDYIRELFFHPPEFIVFDDMLVDLSEYASDDYVRFSG
;
A
#
# COMPACT_ATOMS: atom_id res chain seq x y z
N MET A 1 -3.68 -10.76 13.30
CA MET A 1 -4.36 -11.99 12.77
C MET A 1 -3.38 -13.15 12.64
N SER A 2 -2.26 -12.96 11.94
CA SER A 2 -1.19 -13.93 11.69
C SER A 2 -0.70 -14.76 12.89
N ASP A 3 -0.44 -14.11 14.03
CA ASP A 3 0.08 -14.78 15.22
C ASP A 3 -0.92 -15.75 15.86
N SER A 4 -2.23 -15.51 15.71
CA SER A 4 -3.26 -16.43 16.22
C SER A 4 -3.27 -17.73 15.39
N GLN A 5 -3.19 -17.60 14.07
CA GLN A 5 -3.17 -18.74 13.15
C GLN A 5 -1.90 -19.59 13.33
N ILE A 6 -0.74 -18.97 13.57
CA ILE A 6 0.49 -19.68 13.92
C ILE A 6 0.33 -20.47 15.22
N LYS A 7 -0.34 -19.90 16.23
CA LYS A 7 -0.62 -20.58 17.51
C LYS A 7 -1.58 -21.76 17.33
N GLU A 8 -2.61 -21.59 16.51
CA GLU A 8 -3.56 -22.67 16.16
C GLU A 8 -2.85 -23.83 15.44
N LEU A 9 -1.99 -23.54 14.46
CA LEU A 9 -1.18 -24.56 13.80
C LEU A 9 -0.31 -25.35 14.79
N LYS A 10 0.32 -24.66 15.76
CA LYS A 10 1.09 -25.32 16.81
C LYS A 10 0.23 -26.18 17.74
N ALA A 11 -0.99 -25.73 18.06
CA ALA A 11 -1.94 -26.50 18.86
C ALA A 11 -2.39 -27.76 18.12
N GLN A 12 -2.76 -27.66 16.84
CA GLN A 12 -3.10 -28.78 15.99
C GLN A 12 -1.93 -29.78 15.87
N ALA A 13 -0.71 -29.29 15.66
CA ALA A 13 0.48 -30.13 15.61
C ALA A 13 0.71 -30.92 16.91
N LYS A 14 0.35 -30.36 18.08
CA LYS A 14 0.44 -31.08 19.36
C LYS A 14 -0.53 -32.26 19.40
N THR A 15 -1.77 -32.06 18.94
CA THR A 15 -2.79 -33.11 18.84
C THR A 15 -2.39 -34.20 17.84
N ILE A 16 -1.95 -33.81 16.64
CA ILE A 16 -1.50 -34.75 15.61
C ILE A 16 -0.28 -35.57 16.09
N LYS A 17 0.65 -34.92 16.80
CA LYS A 17 1.80 -35.61 17.39
C LYS A 17 1.37 -36.71 18.37
N SER A 18 0.38 -36.45 19.23
CA SER A 18 -0.13 -37.45 20.17
C SER A 18 -0.92 -38.58 19.48
N GLU A 19 -1.67 -38.26 18.44
CA GLU A 19 -2.51 -39.24 17.73
C GLU A 19 -1.68 -40.18 16.84
N LEU A 20 -0.70 -39.64 16.12
CA LEU A 20 0.06 -40.38 15.12
C LEU A 20 1.43 -40.86 15.62
N GLY A 21 1.87 -40.43 16.81
CA GLY A 21 3.17 -40.82 17.37
C GLY A 21 4.37 -40.33 16.56
N ILE A 22 4.20 -39.29 15.73
CA ILE A 22 5.23 -38.77 14.82
C ILE A 22 6.13 -37.71 15.48
N LYS A 23 7.22 -37.34 14.80
CA LYS A 23 8.10 -36.26 15.28
C LYS A 23 7.39 -34.91 15.22
N HIS A 24 7.81 -33.99 16.10
CA HIS A 24 7.18 -32.66 16.20
C HIS A 24 7.17 -31.89 14.87
N GLN A 25 8.27 -31.88 14.12
CA GLN A 25 8.34 -31.20 12.82
C GLN A 25 7.35 -31.80 11.80
N GLN A 26 7.23 -33.13 11.75
CA GLN A 26 6.28 -33.80 10.87
C GLN A 26 4.84 -33.46 11.24
N ALA A 27 4.53 -33.31 12.53
CA ALA A 27 3.21 -32.87 12.98
C ALA A 27 2.92 -31.41 12.64
N LEU A 28 3.92 -30.53 12.64
CA LEU A 28 3.78 -29.15 12.18
C LEU A 28 3.51 -29.08 10.68
N ASP A 29 4.25 -29.85 9.88
CA ASP A 29 4.04 -29.89 8.42
C ASP A 29 2.69 -30.50 8.06
N GLU A 30 2.23 -31.50 8.82
CA GLU A 30 0.90 -32.09 8.67
C GLU A 30 -0.22 -31.10 9.04
N ALA A 31 -0.07 -30.37 10.16
CA ALA A 31 -1.01 -29.31 10.53
C ALA A 31 -1.08 -28.22 9.44
N ALA A 32 0.07 -27.78 8.94
CA ALA A 32 0.15 -26.80 7.86
C ALA A 32 -0.54 -27.27 6.57
N ARG A 33 -0.31 -28.54 6.17
CA ARG A 33 -0.98 -29.15 5.01
C ARG A 33 -2.49 -29.24 5.18
N ARG A 34 -2.98 -29.57 6.37
CA ARG A 34 -4.43 -29.57 6.67
C ARG A 34 -5.05 -28.17 6.60
N SER A 35 -4.26 -27.13 6.79
CA SER A 35 -4.67 -25.72 6.63
C SER A 35 -4.41 -25.15 5.23
N GLY A 36 -4.03 -25.99 4.25
CA GLY A 36 -3.85 -25.56 2.85
C GLY A 36 -2.45 -25.02 2.51
N PHE A 37 -1.47 -25.15 3.40
CA PHE A 37 -0.08 -24.75 3.11
C PHE A 37 0.77 -25.95 2.68
N ASN A 38 1.89 -25.71 1.99
CA ASN A 38 2.80 -26.77 1.57
C ASN A 38 3.49 -27.48 2.76
N ASP A 39 4.00 -26.69 3.70
CA ASP A 39 4.65 -27.14 4.93
C ASP A 39 4.61 -26.03 5.99
N TYR A 40 5.16 -26.29 7.18
CA TYR A 40 5.13 -25.29 8.26
C TYR A 40 5.98 -24.05 7.95
N HIS A 41 7.06 -24.18 7.18
CA HIS A 41 7.89 -23.07 6.79
C HIS A 41 7.14 -22.13 5.83
N HIS A 42 6.45 -22.70 4.83
CA HIS A 42 5.56 -21.98 3.93
C HIS A 42 4.43 -21.30 4.70
N ALA A 43 3.75 -22.00 5.60
CA ALA A 43 2.71 -21.42 6.44
C ALA A 43 3.25 -20.23 7.25
N ARG A 44 4.42 -20.39 7.87
CA ARG A 44 5.04 -19.31 8.65
C ARG A 44 5.42 -18.11 7.78
N LYS A 45 5.95 -18.34 6.57
CA LYS A 45 6.29 -17.28 5.63
C LYS A 45 5.06 -16.50 5.19
N GLU A 46 3.99 -17.19 4.78
CA GLU A 46 2.76 -16.56 4.31
C GLU A 46 2.02 -15.86 5.45
N LEU A 47 1.87 -16.51 6.60
CA LEU A 47 1.15 -15.96 7.74
C LEU A 47 1.89 -14.78 8.37
N LEU A 48 3.23 -14.82 8.47
CA LEU A 48 4.00 -13.71 9.04
C LEU A 48 4.41 -12.66 8.00
N LYS A 49 3.96 -12.78 6.74
CA LYS A 49 4.22 -11.76 5.74
C LYS A 49 3.55 -10.47 6.20
N LYS A 50 4.36 -9.42 6.37
CA LYS A 50 3.80 -8.10 6.65
C LYS A 50 3.04 -7.63 5.41
N PRO A 51 1.87 -6.97 5.57
CA PRO A 51 1.23 -6.32 4.44
C PRO A 51 2.22 -5.32 3.82
N HIS A 52 2.13 -5.17 2.51
CA HIS A 52 2.88 -4.15 1.81
C HIS A 52 2.25 -2.80 2.13
N VAL A 53 3.08 -1.82 2.49
CA VAL A 53 2.66 -0.43 2.59
C VAL A 53 2.76 0.15 1.18
N VAL A 54 1.63 0.60 0.66
CA VAL A 54 1.56 1.19 -0.67
C VAL A 54 1.17 2.65 -0.51
N ILE A 55 2.01 3.54 -1.03
CA ILE A 55 1.73 4.98 -1.12
C ILE A 55 1.50 5.30 -2.59
N PHE A 56 0.52 6.12 -2.92
CA PHE A 56 0.25 6.50 -4.30
C PHE A 56 -0.28 7.93 -4.41
N GLY A 57 0.09 8.60 -5.50
CA GLY A 57 -0.33 9.96 -5.80
C GLY A 57 -1.56 10.00 -6.70
N LEU A 58 -2.55 10.81 -6.34
CA LEU A 58 -3.70 11.14 -7.17
C LEU A 58 -3.93 12.64 -7.21
N HIS A 59 -4.59 13.10 -8.28
CA HIS A 59 -5.02 14.48 -8.35
C HIS A 59 -6.13 14.69 -7.31
N LEU A 60 -5.97 15.73 -6.49
CA LEU A 60 -6.84 16.11 -5.39
C LEU A 60 -8.31 16.16 -5.80
N LYS A 61 -8.63 16.64 -7.01
CA LYS A 61 -10.02 16.68 -7.51
C LYS A 61 -10.70 15.30 -7.50
N TYR A 62 -9.96 14.23 -7.79
CA TYR A 62 -10.50 12.87 -7.80
C TYR A 62 -10.74 12.32 -6.38
N VAL A 63 -10.00 12.84 -5.41
CA VAL A 63 -10.16 12.47 -3.99
C VAL A 63 -11.25 13.31 -3.33
N LEU A 64 -11.38 14.59 -3.70
CA LEU A 64 -12.45 15.48 -3.21
C LEU A 64 -13.85 15.01 -3.64
N ASP A 65 -13.95 14.31 -4.77
CA ASP A 65 -15.20 13.68 -5.21
C ASP A 65 -15.57 12.44 -4.38
N CYS A 66 -14.65 11.91 -3.57
CA CYS A 66 -14.86 10.77 -2.70
C CYS A 66 -15.26 11.20 -1.28
N SER A 67 -16.17 10.47 -0.65
CA SER A 67 -16.49 10.69 0.76
C SER A 67 -15.36 10.17 1.66
N SER A 68 -15.23 10.73 2.87
CA SER A 68 -14.35 10.19 3.90
C SER A 68 -14.66 8.73 4.23
N ASP A 69 -15.95 8.37 4.20
CA ASP A 69 -16.43 7.02 4.45
C ASP A 69 -15.94 6.05 3.36
N PHE A 70 -15.96 6.48 2.09
CA PHE A 70 -15.42 5.69 0.98
C PHE A 70 -13.94 5.36 1.17
N LEU A 71 -13.12 6.34 1.59
CA LEU A 71 -11.70 6.11 1.86
C LEU A 71 -11.53 5.10 3.00
N ALA A 72 -12.24 5.31 4.12
CA ALA A 72 -12.16 4.44 5.28
C ALA A 72 -12.62 3.00 5.01
N GLU A 73 -13.73 2.81 4.28
CA GLU A 73 -14.25 1.49 3.89
C GLU A 73 -13.26 0.70 3.02
N ASN A 74 -12.48 1.41 2.20
CA ASN A 74 -11.45 0.82 1.35
C ASN A 74 -10.07 0.77 2.02
N GLY A 75 -9.98 1.11 3.32
CA GLY A 75 -8.72 1.11 4.08
C GLY A 75 -7.69 2.09 3.53
N LEU A 76 -8.13 3.14 2.86
CA LEU A 76 -7.31 4.23 2.36
C LEU A 76 -7.25 5.33 3.43
N SER A 77 -6.07 5.93 3.57
CA SER A 77 -5.89 7.15 4.36
C SER A 77 -4.93 8.08 3.65
N GLU A 78 -5.02 9.38 3.92
CA GLU A 78 -3.98 10.31 3.49
C GLU A 78 -2.62 9.94 4.12
N HIS A 79 -1.54 10.10 3.37
CA HIS A 79 -0.21 9.83 3.86
C HIS A 79 0.19 10.89 4.91
N PRO A 80 0.56 10.48 6.14
CA PRO A 80 0.57 11.36 7.31
C PRO A 80 1.56 12.51 7.25
N THR A 81 2.62 12.40 6.44
CA THR A 81 3.65 13.44 6.32
C THR A 81 3.68 14.07 4.92
N TYR A 82 2.70 13.79 4.06
CA TYR A 82 2.72 14.28 2.68
C TYR A 82 2.71 15.80 2.63
N TRP A 83 1.79 16.45 3.34
CA TRP A 83 1.68 17.91 3.37
C TRP A 83 2.89 18.59 4.01
N ASP A 84 3.47 17.99 5.06
CA ASP A 84 4.69 18.52 5.68
C ASP A 84 5.88 18.46 4.71
N GLN A 85 6.01 17.39 3.92
CA GLN A 85 7.04 17.28 2.89
C GLN A 85 6.81 18.26 1.73
N CYS A 86 5.56 18.46 1.31
CA CYS A 86 5.23 19.44 0.28
C CYS A 86 5.57 20.85 0.75
N ARG A 87 5.25 21.20 2.01
CA ARG A 87 5.64 22.47 2.64
C ARG A 87 7.15 22.64 2.66
N GLN A 88 7.90 21.62 3.06
CA GLN A 88 9.36 21.67 3.08
C GLN A 88 9.94 21.88 1.68
N ALA A 89 9.44 21.16 0.67
CA ALA A 89 9.89 21.33 -0.71
C ALA A 89 9.59 22.72 -1.27
N TYR A 90 8.44 23.30 -0.91
CA TYR A 90 8.10 24.69 -1.20
C TYR A 90 9.13 25.64 -0.58
N GLU A 91 9.36 25.51 0.72
CA GLU A 91 10.33 26.34 1.44
C GLU A 91 11.73 26.22 0.83
N ASP A 92 12.19 25.00 0.53
CA ASP A 92 13.48 24.79 -0.12
C ASP A 92 13.52 25.45 -1.51
N TYR A 93 12.47 25.35 -2.33
CA TYR A 93 12.45 25.95 -3.67
C TYR A 93 12.48 27.50 -3.63
N PHE A 94 11.66 28.12 -2.78
CA PHE A 94 11.52 29.57 -2.74
C PHE A 94 12.58 30.26 -1.87
N TYR A 95 13.18 29.57 -0.90
CA TYR A 95 14.18 30.15 0.00
C TYR A 95 15.62 29.70 -0.26
N SER A 96 15.88 28.82 -1.25
CA SER A 96 17.25 28.34 -1.53
C SER A 96 18.10 29.20 -2.47
N ASP A 97 17.55 30.03 -3.39
CA ASP A 97 18.43 30.73 -4.37
C ASP A 97 17.98 32.04 -5.08
N SER A 98 16.88 32.74 -4.73
CA SER A 98 16.57 34.08 -5.29
C SER A 98 15.76 34.93 -4.29
N GLN A 99 15.93 36.23 -4.03
CA GLN A 99 16.42 37.40 -4.80
C GLN A 99 15.59 37.80 -6.03
N ASP A 100 14.32 37.43 -6.12
CA ASP A 100 13.38 38.09 -7.05
C ASP A 100 12.12 38.59 -6.32
N GLU A 101 11.65 39.77 -6.73
CA GLU A 101 10.73 40.70 -6.05
C GLU A 101 9.24 40.31 -6.04
N ASP A 102 8.89 39.07 -6.38
CA ASP A 102 7.52 38.58 -6.26
C ASP A 102 7.35 37.95 -4.87
N ASP A 103 6.44 38.52 -4.06
CA ASP A 103 6.10 38.00 -2.72
C ASP A 103 5.72 36.51 -2.86
N PRO A 104 6.56 35.56 -2.38
CA PRO A 104 6.25 34.15 -2.52
C PRO A 104 4.93 33.87 -1.81
N LEU A 105 4.03 33.12 -2.46
CA LEU A 105 2.80 32.66 -1.83
C LEU A 105 3.10 32.11 -0.44
N SER A 106 2.25 32.37 0.54
CA SER A 106 2.43 31.69 1.82
C SER A 106 2.39 30.16 1.61
N PRO A 107 3.08 29.35 2.43
CA PRO A 107 3.04 27.90 2.29
C PRO A 107 1.61 27.34 2.30
N ASP A 108 0.69 28.01 3.00
CA ASP A 108 -0.74 27.65 3.03
C ASP A 108 -1.44 27.97 1.69
N GLU A 109 -1.17 29.12 1.07
CA GLU A 109 -1.69 29.44 -0.27
C GLU A 109 -1.11 28.52 -1.35
N TRP A 110 0.16 28.14 -1.25
CA TRP A 110 0.73 27.17 -2.19
C TRP A 110 0.13 25.76 -2.01
N ILE A 111 -0.17 25.34 -0.78
CA ILE A 111 -0.91 24.09 -0.51
C ILE A 111 -2.30 24.13 -1.15
N GLU A 112 -2.98 25.29 -1.16
CA GLU A 112 -4.25 25.47 -1.89
C GLU A 112 -4.10 25.30 -3.41
N HIS A 113 -2.88 25.52 -3.93
CA HIS A 113 -2.53 25.27 -5.34
C HIS A 113 -1.94 23.89 -5.59
N ASN A 114 -1.76 23.04 -4.58
CA ASN A 114 -1.30 21.68 -4.78
C ASN A 114 -2.45 20.83 -5.33
N ASP A 115 -2.32 20.45 -6.60
CA ASP A 115 -3.28 19.62 -7.29
C ASP A 115 -3.20 18.13 -6.90
N TRP A 116 -2.26 17.72 -6.05
CA TRP A 116 -1.98 16.33 -5.75
C TRP A 116 -2.14 15.99 -4.26
N VAL A 117 -2.49 14.74 -3.99
CA VAL A 117 -2.49 14.15 -2.64
C VAL A 117 -1.89 12.75 -2.70
N ALA A 118 -1.13 12.40 -1.67
CA ALA A 118 -0.66 11.03 -1.48
C ALA A 118 -1.61 10.28 -0.54
N LEU A 119 -2.14 9.16 -1.01
CA LEU A 119 -2.90 8.21 -0.20
C LEU A 119 -2.03 7.00 0.12
N THR A 120 -2.34 6.32 1.22
CA THR A 120 -1.66 5.11 1.67
C THR A 120 -2.66 4.03 2.03
N PHE A 121 -2.26 2.78 1.84
CA PHE A 121 -3.01 1.61 2.31
C PHE A 121 -2.09 0.43 2.60
N GLU A 122 -2.58 -0.48 3.45
CA GLU A 122 -1.88 -1.71 3.81
C GLU A 122 -2.80 -2.90 3.57
N ARG A 123 -2.44 -3.76 2.61
CA ARG A 123 -3.21 -4.96 2.28
C ARG A 123 -2.32 -6.18 2.08
N SER A 124 -2.75 -7.30 2.63
CA SER A 124 -2.02 -8.57 2.56
C SER A 124 -2.19 -9.29 1.22
N GLU A 125 -3.24 -8.94 0.51
CA GLU A 125 -3.67 -9.46 -0.79
C GLU A 125 -2.79 -8.92 -1.92
N ILE A 126 -2.24 -7.71 -1.74
CA ILE A 126 -1.34 -7.07 -2.70
C ILE A 126 0.02 -7.77 -2.63
N LYS A 127 0.50 -8.33 -3.74
CA LYS A 127 1.77 -9.06 -3.80
C LYS A 127 2.77 -8.45 -4.77
N SER A 128 2.33 -7.48 -5.57
CA SER A 128 3.11 -6.83 -6.61
C SER A 128 2.62 -5.42 -6.87
N ILE A 129 3.44 -4.62 -7.55
CA ILE A 129 3.04 -3.29 -8.05
C ILE A 129 1.82 -3.39 -8.96
N LYS A 130 1.73 -4.44 -9.78
CA LYS A 130 0.57 -4.65 -10.65
C LYS A 130 -0.72 -4.80 -9.84
N ASP A 131 -0.70 -5.59 -8.77
CA ASP A 131 -1.87 -5.75 -7.90
C ASP A 131 -2.27 -4.42 -7.24
N ALA A 132 -1.28 -3.60 -6.86
CA ALA A 132 -1.52 -2.27 -6.31
C ALA A 132 -2.19 -1.33 -7.33
N ILE A 133 -1.67 -1.29 -8.56
CA ILE A 133 -2.26 -0.50 -9.66
C ILE A 133 -3.69 -0.96 -9.94
N ASP A 134 -3.91 -2.26 -10.07
CA ASP A 134 -5.24 -2.81 -10.37
C ASP A 134 -6.24 -2.44 -9.26
N TYR A 135 -5.84 -2.57 -7.99
CA TYR A 135 -6.67 -2.17 -6.85
C TYR A 135 -7.03 -0.67 -6.88
N ILE A 136 -6.06 0.21 -7.11
CA ILE A 136 -6.30 1.66 -7.18
C ILE A 136 -7.30 1.98 -8.31
N ARG A 137 -7.18 1.31 -9.46
CA ARG A 137 -8.06 1.51 -10.63
C ARG A 137 -9.47 0.97 -10.43
N GLU A 138 -9.67 0.03 -9.52
CA GLU A 138 -11.02 -0.40 -9.12
C GLU A 138 -11.73 0.68 -8.29
N LEU A 139 -10.97 1.51 -7.57
CA LEU A 139 -11.50 2.54 -6.68
C LEU A 139 -11.62 3.91 -7.35
N PHE A 140 -10.63 4.26 -8.17
CA PHE A 140 -10.55 5.56 -8.83
C PHE A 140 -10.58 5.38 -10.34
N PHE A 141 -11.38 6.21 -11.01
CA PHE A 141 -11.48 6.20 -12.47
C PHE A 141 -10.15 6.58 -13.14
N HIS A 142 -9.39 7.48 -12.53
CA HIS A 142 -8.09 7.93 -13.04
C HIS A 142 -6.94 7.13 -12.42
N PRO A 143 -5.91 6.75 -13.21
CA PRO A 143 -4.76 6.03 -12.71
C PRO A 143 -3.92 6.92 -11.75
N PRO A 144 -3.15 6.30 -10.84
CA PRO A 144 -2.20 7.03 -10.02
C PRO A 144 -1.03 7.56 -10.86
N GLU A 145 -0.49 8.72 -10.50
CA GLU A 145 0.72 9.31 -11.14
C GLU A 145 2.01 8.66 -10.67
N PHE A 146 2.01 8.14 -9.44
CA PHE A 146 3.13 7.41 -8.90
C PHE A 146 2.66 6.40 -7.87
N ILE A 147 3.47 5.36 -7.67
CA ILE A 147 3.32 4.41 -6.56
C ILE A 147 4.67 4.24 -5.88
N VAL A 148 4.69 4.26 -4.56
CA VAL A 148 5.79 3.74 -3.74
C VAL A 148 5.36 2.39 -3.18
N PHE A 149 6.08 1.34 -3.57
CA PHE A 149 5.82 -0.03 -3.15
C PHE A 149 7.08 -0.59 -2.48
N ASP A 150 7.03 -0.88 -1.17
CA ASP A 150 8.20 -1.31 -0.38
C ASP A 150 9.45 -0.44 -0.64
N ASP A 151 9.31 0.87 -0.48
CA ASP A 151 10.36 1.89 -0.71
C ASP A 151 10.82 2.05 -2.18
N MET A 152 10.20 1.34 -3.12
CA MET A 152 10.47 1.53 -4.55
C MET A 152 9.48 2.50 -5.16
N LEU A 153 9.96 3.68 -5.55
CA LEU A 153 9.18 4.65 -6.34
C LEU A 153 9.07 4.18 -7.79
N VAL A 154 7.84 4.12 -8.28
CA VAL A 154 7.48 3.89 -9.67
C VAL A 154 6.74 5.13 -10.15
N ASP A 155 7.36 5.82 -11.09
CA ASP A 155 6.75 6.92 -11.82
C ASP A 155 5.78 6.36 -12.87
N LEU A 156 4.53 6.81 -12.80
CA LEU A 156 3.43 6.42 -13.68
C LEU A 156 2.89 7.63 -14.47
N SER A 157 3.57 8.79 -14.44
CA SER A 157 3.14 9.98 -15.17
C SER A 157 3.12 9.78 -16.68
N GLU A 158 4.03 8.95 -17.22
CA GLU A 158 4.01 8.54 -18.64
C GLU A 158 2.81 7.63 -18.97
N TYR A 159 2.13 7.10 -17.94
CA TYR A 159 0.99 6.19 -18.02
C TYR A 159 -0.34 6.87 -17.65
N ALA A 160 -0.28 8.11 -17.16
CA ALA A 160 -1.43 8.92 -16.76
C ALA A 160 -1.97 9.82 -17.89
N SER A 161 -1.28 9.92 -19.04
CA SER A 161 -1.83 10.59 -20.22
C SER A 161 -3.02 9.80 -20.78
N ASP A 162 -4.01 10.51 -21.35
CA ASP A 162 -5.21 9.97 -21.99
C ASP A 162 -4.95 8.91 -23.09
N ASP A 163 -3.71 8.59 -23.41
CA ASP A 163 -3.29 7.58 -24.38
C ASP A 163 -3.49 6.13 -23.91
N TYR A 164 -3.85 5.89 -22.64
CA TYR A 164 -4.14 4.54 -22.14
C TYR A 164 -5.49 3.95 -22.60
N VAL A 165 -6.32 4.69 -23.35
CA VAL A 165 -7.55 4.16 -23.96
C VAL A 165 -7.27 3.28 -25.20
N ARG A 166 -6.00 3.01 -25.55
CA ARG A 166 -5.66 2.13 -26.68
C ARG A 166 -4.72 0.99 -26.32
N PHE A 167 -5.21 0.01 -25.55
CA PHE A 167 -4.87 -1.40 -25.78
C PHE A 167 -6.11 -2.29 -25.64
N SER A 168 -6.83 -2.36 -26.76
CA SER A 168 -7.59 -3.47 -27.34
C SER A 168 -8.06 -4.63 -26.45
N GLY A 169 -9.39 -4.69 -26.30
CA GLY A 169 -10.24 -5.88 -26.31
C GLY A 169 -11.60 -5.49 -26.89
#